data_AF-N0B3U3-F1
#
_entry.id   AF-N0B3U3-F1
#
_cell.length_a   1.000
_cell.length_b   1.000
_cell.length_c   1.000
_cell.angle_alpha   90.00
_cell.angle_beta   90.00
_cell.angle_gamma   90.00
#
_symmetry.space_group_name_H-M   'P 1'
#
loop_
_entity.id
_entity.type
_entity.pdbx_description
1 polymer ?
#
loop_
_entity_poly.entity_id
_entity_poly.type
_entity_poly.pdbx_seq_one_letter_code
_entity_poly.pdbx_strand_id
1 'polypeptide(L)'
;MEEDNRNTVENKIWVASRDFYTPNSDWEGSIEDFDWDIQDNNRFDERIKTFLEVNGSIIVEQIESDGVGGLKVVLSGGYTLEVFLDSSENNAHSEHWRFFRKDNSPHFVITGSRIEMV
;
A
#
# COMPACT_ATOMS: atom_id res chain seq x y z
N MET A 1 11.69 5.88 1.82
CA MET A 1 11.16 5.28 0.59
C MET A 1 9.72 5.74 0.53
N GLU A 2 9.39 6.51 -0.49
CA GLU A 2 8.01 6.81 -0.85
C GLU A 2 7.59 5.59 -1.69
N GLU A 3 6.60 4.83 -1.21
CA GLU A 3 6.06 3.70 -1.95
C GLU A 3 4.61 4.03 -2.25
N ASP A 4 4.33 4.33 -3.52
CA ASP A 4 2.98 4.63 -3.95
C ASP A 4 2.18 3.35 -4.17
N ASN A 5 1.17 3.20 -3.32
CA ASN A 5 0.16 2.17 -3.43
C ASN A 5 -1.23 2.80 -3.35
N ARG A 6 -2.20 2.12 -3.96
CA ARG A 6 -3.61 2.50 -3.89
C ARG A 6 -4.51 1.29 -3.90
N ASN A 7 -5.59 1.35 -3.13
CA ASN A 7 -6.72 0.47 -3.24
C ASN A 7 -7.83 1.17 -4.05
N THR A 8 -8.38 0.46 -5.03
CA THR A 8 -9.46 0.96 -5.88
C THR A 8 -10.66 0.02 -5.92
N VAL A 9 -11.84 0.59 -6.13
CA VAL A 9 -13.10 -0.11 -6.39
C VAL A 9 -13.93 0.73 -7.35
N GLU A 10 -14.57 0.11 -8.35
CA GLU A 10 -15.43 0.82 -9.32
C GLU A 10 -14.80 2.10 -9.92
N ASN A 11 -13.51 2.05 -10.26
CA ASN A 11 -12.71 3.18 -10.77
C ASN A 11 -12.53 4.37 -9.81
N LYS A 12 -12.75 4.18 -8.51
CA LYS A 12 -12.49 5.17 -7.46
C LYS A 12 -11.34 4.71 -6.58
N ILE A 13 -10.45 5.63 -6.21
CA ILE A 13 -9.43 5.39 -5.18
C ILE A 13 -10.12 5.44 -3.81
N TRP A 14 -10.03 4.36 -3.05
CA TRP A 14 -10.58 4.26 -1.71
C TRP A 14 -9.54 4.65 -0.65
N VAL A 15 -8.33 4.10 -0.73
CA VAL A 15 -7.18 4.36 0.15
C VAL A 15 -5.93 4.49 -0.73
N ALA A 16 -5.01 5.39 -0.40
CA ALA A 16 -3.71 5.50 -1.07
C ALA A 16 -2.59 5.94 -0.12
N SER A 17 -1.34 5.77 -0.55
CA SER A 17 -0.11 6.14 0.19
C SER A 17 -0.19 7.54 0.84
N ARG A 18 -0.72 8.54 0.13
CA ARG A 18 -0.84 9.92 0.65
C ARG A 18 -1.78 10.07 1.85
N ASP A 19 -2.65 9.09 2.11
CA ASP A 19 -3.51 9.11 3.28
C ASP A 19 -2.69 8.99 4.59
N PHE A 20 -1.46 8.47 4.56
CA PHE A 20 -0.53 8.49 5.71
C PHE A 20 -0.09 9.90 6.12
N TYR A 21 -0.05 10.82 5.16
CA TYR A 21 0.41 12.20 5.36
C TYR A 21 -0.74 13.20 5.39
N THR A 22 -1.94 12.71 5.71
CA THR A 22 -3.11 13.54 5.91
C THR A 22 -3.74 13.27 7.28
N PRO A 23 -4.05 14.31 8.08
CA PRO A 23 -4.84 14.13 9.29
C PRO A 23 -6.18 13.43 9.03
N ASN A 24 -6.75 12.77 10.05
CA ASN A 24 -8.13 12.27 9.98
C ASN A 24 -9.14 13.39 9.67
N SER A 25 -10.34 13.00 9.28
CA SER A 25 -11.44 13.90 8.93
C SER A 25 -11.85 14.87 10.04
N ASP A 26 -11.62 14.52 11.31
CA ASP A 26 -12.10 15.25 12.48
C ASP A 26 -11.06 16.27 12.99
N TRP A 27 -9.88 16.33 12.39
CA TRP A 27 -8.83 17.27 12.76
C TRP A 27 -9.08 18.67 12.19
N GLU A 28 -9.29 19.63 13.09
CA GLU A 28 -9.49 21.05 12.75
C GLU A 28 -8.23 21.93 12.95
N GLY A 29 -7.13 21.34 13.44
CA GLY A 29 -5.88 22.05 13.73
C GLY A 29 -4.97 22.23 12.52
N SER A 30 -3.77 22.79 12.75
CA SER A 30 -2.74 22.87 11.73
C SER A 30 -2.12 21.49 11.47
N ILE A 31 -1.51 21.28 10.30
CA ILE A 31 -0.78 20.04 10.00
C ILE A 31 0.51 19.89 10.85
N GLU A 32 1.04 21.02 11.32
CA GLU A 32 2.28 21.10 12.12
C GLU A 32 2.04 20.64 13.56
N ASP A 33 0.81 20.80 14.06
CA ASP A 33 0.39 20.38 15.39
C ASP A 33 -0.20 18.96 15.44
N PHE A 34 -0.32 18.30 14.27
CA PHE A 34 -0.89 16.97 14.19
C PHE A 34 0.10 15.91 14.70
N ASP A 35 -0.34 15.07 15.64
CA ASP A 35 0.48 14.00 16.20
C ASP A 35 0.42 12.75 15.31
N TRP A 36 1.46 12.58 14.49
CA TRP A 36 1.61 11.48 13.54
C TRP A 36 1.94 10.14 14.20
N ASP A 37 2.39 10.14 15.46
CA ASP A 37 2.85 8.92 16.15
C ASP A 37 1.70 8.20 16.88
N ILE A 38 0.49 8.78 16.88
CA ILE A 38 -0.71 8.15 17.44
C ILE A 38 -1.30 7.18 16.42
N GLN A 39 -1.39 5.90 16.81
CA GLN A 39 -2.11 4.89 16.03
C GLN A 39 -3.60 5.24 15.90
N ASP A 40 -4.19 4.90 14.76
CA ASP A 40 -5.61 5.12 14.46
C ASP A 40 -5.99 6.60 14.32
N ASN A 41 -5.01 7.44 13.95
CA ASN A 41 -5.17 8.89 13.94
C ASN A 41 -5.09 9.50 12.54
N ASN A 42 -4.30 8.96 11.62
CA ASN A 42 -4.20 9.55 10.28
C ASN A 42 -5.35 9.08 9.37
N ARG A 43 -5.50 9.70 8.20
CA ARG A 43 -6.55 9.36 7.24
C ARG A 43 -6.44 7.92 6.73
N PHE A 44 -5.24 7.38 6.60
CA PHE A 44 -5.07 5.98 6.20
C PHE A 44 -5.73 5.06 7.21
N ASP A 45 -5.48 5.28 8.50
CA ASP A 45 -6.05 4.47 9.57
C ASP A 45 -7.58 4.54 9.59
N GLU A 46 -8.13 5.76 9.48
CA GLU A 46 -9.58 6.02 9.40
C GLU A 46 -10.22 5.22 8.25
N ARG A 47 -9.62 5.29 7.07
CA ARG A 47 -10.16 4.68 5.86
C ARG A 47 -9.99 3.16 5.83
N ILE A 48 -8.84 2.64 6.25
CA ILE A 48 -8.60 1.20 6.24
C ILE A 48 -9.46 0.50 7.29
N LYS A 49 -9.71 1.14 8.43
CA LYS A 49 -10.64 0.63 9.43
C LYS A 49 -12.05 0.53 8.88
N THR A 50 -12.56 1.62 8.29
CA THR A 50 -13.88 1.63 7.65
C THR A 50 -13.99 0.58 6.55
N PHE A 51 -12.93 0.43 5.74
CA PHE A 51 -12.85 -0.57 4.69
C PHE A 51 -12.96 -2.00 5.22
N LEU A 52 -12.21 -2.33 6.27
CA LEU A 52 -12.22 -3.67 6.89
C LEU A 52 -13.53 -3.96 7.62
N GLU A 53 -14.14 -2.97 8.28
CA GLU A 53 -15.43 -3.12 8.96
C GLU A 53 -16.56 -3.42 7.96
N VAL A 54 -16.56 -2.77 6.79
CA VAL A 54 -17.58 -2.97 5.75
C VAL A 54 -17.40 -4.29 5.00
N ASN A 55 -16.16 -4.67 4.69
CA ASN A 55 -15.88 -5.79 3.79
C ASN A 55 -15.53 -7.10 4.50
N GLY A 56 -15.25 -7.05 5.81
CA GLY A 56 -14.92 -8.24 6.60
C GLY A 56 -13.64 -8.93 6.11
N SER A 57 -13.72 -10.24 5.87
CA SER A 57 -12.57 -11.03 5.40
C SER A 57 -12.40 -10.90 3.88
N ILE A 58 -11.33 -10.23 3.48
CA ILE A 58 -10.94 -10.08 2.08
C ILE A 58 -10.01 -11.22 1.68
N ILE A 59 -10.29 -11.82 0.53
CA ILE A 59 -9.50 -12.92 -0.04
C ILE A 59 -8.80 -12.43 -1.31
N VAL A 60 -7.56 -12.86 -1.51
CA VAL A 60 -6.83 -12.64 -2.76
C VAL A 60 -7.38 -13.59 -3.84
N GLU A 61 -7.92 -13.03 -4.92
CA GLU A 61 -8.47 -13.79 -6.05
C GLU A 61 -7.46 -13.93 -7.19
N GLN A 62 -6.66 -12.89 -7.43
CA GLN A 62 -5.66 -12.89 -8.49
C GLN A 62 -4.48 -11.99 -8.13
N ILE A 63 -3.30 -12.36 -8.64
CA ILE A 63 -2.10 -11.52 -8.58
C ILE A 63 -1.56 -11.37 -10.01
N GLU A 64 -1.29 -10.14 -10.41
CA GLU A 64 -0.68 -9.76 -11.67
C GLU A 64 0.56 -8.90 -11.38
N SER A 65 1.61 -9.05 -12.18
CA SER A 65 2.79 -8.17 -12.14
C SER A 65 3.08 -7.63 -13.53
N ASP A 66 3.59 -6.41 -13.61
CA ASP A 66 4.04 -5.84 -14.88
C ASP A 66 5.55 -6.05 -15.12
N GLY A 67 6.05 -5.58 -16.27
CA GLY A 67 7.45 -5.72 -16.65
C GLY A 67 8.41 -4.72 -15.99
N VAL A 68 7.91 -3.83 -15.13
CA VAL A 68 8.68 -2.76 -14.48
C VAL A 68 8.63 -2.83 -12.95
N GLY A 69 8.02 -3.88 -12.38
CA GLY A 69 7.99 -4.10 -10.93
C GLY A 69 6.71 -3.65 -10.23
N GLY A 70 5.67 -3.26 -10.99
CA GLY A 70 4.33 -3.06 -10.48
C GLY A 70 3.65 -4.38 -10.11
N LEU A 71 2.82 -4.33 -9.07
CA LEU A 71 2.03 -5.42 -8.53
C LEU A 71 0.57 -5.00 -8.49
N LYS A 72 -0.30 -5.87 -9.00
CA LYS A 72 -1.75 -5.71 -8.91
C LYS A 72 -2.34 -6.96 -8.26
N VAL A 73 -3.05 -6.75 -7.16
CA VAL A 73 -3.73 -7.81 -6.40
C VAL A 73 -5.23 -7.58 -6.51
N VAL A 74 -5.93 -8.49 -7.18
CA VAL A 74 -7.39 -8.50 -7.25
C VAL A 74 -7.92 -9.22 -6.02
N LEU A 75 -8.84 -8.55 -5.34
CA LEU A 75 -9.39 -8.95 -4.06
C LEU A 75 -10.89 -9.20 -4.20
N SER A 76 -11.42 -10.12 -3.39
CA SER A 76 -12.85 -10.39 -3.32
C SER A 76 -13.65 -9.13 -3.08
N GLY A 77 -14.81 -8.99 -3.73
CA GLY A 77 -15.64 -7.79 -3.67
C GLY A 77 -15.29 -6.72 -4.71
N GLY A 78 -14.43 -7.04 -5.68
CA GLY A 78 -14.08 -6.14 -6.80
C GLY A 78 -13.02 -5.10 -6.46
N TYR A 79 -12.35 -5.23 -5.31
CA TYR A 79 -11.27 -4.35 -4.90
C TYR A 79 -9.97 -4.72 -5.61
N THR A 80 -9.15 -3.73 -5.88
CA THR A 80 -7.81 -3.94 -6.44
C THR A 80 -6.78 -3.14 -5.63
N LEU A 81 -5.78 -3.82 -5.08
CA LEU A 81 -4.58 -3.18 -4.54
C LEU A 81 -3.53 -3.11 -5.65
N GLU A 82 -3.12 -1.90 -6.00
CA GLU A 82 -2.05 -1.64 -6.95
C GLU A 82 -0.86 -1.04 -6.19
N VAL A 83 0.32 -1.62 -6.39
CA VAL A 83 1.61 -1.10 -5.95
C VAL A 83 2.39 -0.81 -7.22
N PHE A 84 2.91 0.40 -7.36
CA PHE A 84 3.70 0.78 -8.52
C PHE A 84 4.93 1.57 -8.07
N LEU A 85 5.98 1.49 -8.88
CA LEU A 85 7.18 2.28 -8.63
C LEU A 85 6.88 3.74 -8.97
N ASP A 86 7.13 4.65 -8.02
CA ASP A 86 7.05 6.10 -8.23
C ASP A 86 8.41 6.76 -8.47
N SER A 87 9.48 5.98 -8.35
CA SER A 87 10.85 6.44 -8.43
C SER A 87 11.55 5.89 -9.65
N SER A 88 12.37 6.73 -10.29
CA SER A 88 13.28 6.32 -11.37
C SER A 88 14.63 5.78 -10.85
N GLU A 89 14.79 5.65 -9.54
CA GLU A 89 16.02 5.15 -8.95
C GLU A 89 16.23 3.67 -9.31
N ASN A 90 17.29 3.39 -10.07
CA ASN A 90 17.55 2.09 -10.66
C ASN A 90 18.85 1.47 -10.12
N ASN A 91 18.99 1.44 -8.79
CA ASN A 91 20.10 0.73 -8.16
C ASN A 91 19.58 -0.47 -7.37
N ALA A 92 20.42 -1.50 -7.22
CA ALA A 92 20.07 -2.74 -6.53
C ALA A 92 19.93 -2.57 -5.00
N HIS A 93 20.15 -1.37 -4.46
CA HIS A 93 19.95 -1.03 -3.05
C HIS A 93 18.62 -0.32 -2.79
N SER A 94 17.92 0.11 -3.85
CA SER A 94 16.58 0.65 -3.78
C SER A 94 15.57 -0.48 -3.75
N GLU A 95 15.31 -1.03 -2.55
CA GLU A 95 14.14 -1.87 -2.30
C GLU A 95 12.88 -1.02 -2.49
N HIS A 96 11.96 -1.51 -3.31
CA HIS A 96 10.69 -0.85 -3.60
C HIS A 96 9.50 -1.54 -2.96
N TRP A 97 9.56 -2.85 -2.76
CA TRP A 97 8.61 -3.60 -1.93
C TRP A 97 9.10 -5.04 -1.76
N ARG A 98 8.57 -5.71 -0.73
CA ARG A 98 8.87 -7.09 -0.39
C ARG A 98 7.60 -7.91 -0.19
N PHE A 99 7.54 -9.07 -0.83
CA PHE A 99 6.49 -10.05 -0.61
C PHE A 99 7.06 -11.24 0.17
N PHE A 100 6.70 -11.33 1.44
CA PHE A 100 7.18 -12.36 2.35
C PHE A 100 6.02 -13.04 3.07
N ARG A 101 6.24 -14.28 3.46
CA ARG A 101 5.34 -15.01 4.35
C ARG A 101 5.79 -14.76 5.79
N LYS A 102 4.88 -14.94 6.75
CA LYS A 102 5.20 -14.77 8.19
C LYS A 102 6.13 -15.85 8.75
N ASP A 103 6.55 -16.82 7.94
CA ASP A 103 7.59 -17.80 8.27
C ASP A 103 8.93 -17.39 7.65
N ASN A 104 10.03 -18.05 8.02
CA ASN A 104 11.35 -17.81 7.42
C ASN A 104 11.48 -18.46 6.02
N SER A 105 10.39 -18.53 5.26
CA SER A 105 10.46 -19.03 3.89
C SER A 105 11.10 -17.99 2.97
N PRO A 106 11.68 -18.43 1.84
CA PRO A 106 12.20 -17.51 0.84
C PRO A 106 11.12 -16.52 0.40
N HIS A 107 11.53 -15.28 0.17
CA HIS A 107 10.63 -14.18 -0.17
C HIS A 107 11.17 -13.39 -1.36
N PHE A 108 10.29 -12.58 -1.93
CA PHE A 108 10.61 -11.77 -3.10
C PHE A 108 10.85 -10.32 -2.67
N VAL A 109 11.90 -9.72 -3.23
CA VAL A 109 12.20 -8.30 -3.10
C VAL A 109 12.21 -7.71 -4.51
N ILE A 110 11.46 -6.63 -4.71
CA ILE A 110 11.58 -5.82 -5.91
C ILE A 110 12.55 -4.69 -5.62
N THR A 111 13.57 -4.61 -6.46
CA THR A 111 14.53 -3.49 -6.46
C THR A 111 14.39 -2.69 -7.75
N GLY A 112 15.00 -1.51 -7.81
CA GLY A 112 14.97 -0.67 -9.02
C GLY A 112 15.54 -1.34 -10.27
N SER A 113 16.30 -2.43 -10.12
CA SER A 113 16.97 -3.12 -11.23
C SER A 113 16.48 -4.54 -11.51
N ARG A 114 15.84 -5.21 -10.53
CA ARG A 114 15.49 -6.65 -10.63
C ARG A 114 14.57 -7.12 -9.52
N ILE A 115 13.98 -8.30 -9.75
CA ILE A 115 13.34 -9.14 -8.74
C ILE A 115 14.39 -10.06 -8.13
N GLU A 116 14.54 -10.04 -6.81
CA GLU A 116 15.43 -10.91 -6.05
C GLU A 116 14.63 -11.91 -5.22
N MET A 117 15.12 -13.16 -5.15
CA MET A 117 14.63 -14.16 -4.19
C MET A 117 15.65 -14.25 -3.06
N VAL A 118 15.19 -14.04 -1.83
CA VAL A 118 15.99 -14.00 -0.60
C VAL A 118 15.50 -15.09 0.34
#